data_AF-A0A3D3TBP3-F1
#
_entry.id   AF-A0A3D3TBP3-F1
#
_cell.length_a   1.000
_cell.length_b   1.000
_cell.length_c   1.000
_cell.angle_alpha   90.00
_cell.angle_beta   90.00
_cell.angle_gamma   90.00
#
_symmetry.space_group_name_H-M   'P 1'
#
loop_
_entity.id
_entity.type
_entity.pdbx_description
1 polymer ?
#
loop_
_entity_poly.entity_id
_entity_poly.type
_entity_poly.pdbx_seq_one_letter_code
_entity_poly.pdbx_strand_id
1 'polypeptide(L)'
;MKIDLKTTTFVSLFFMLNILGSCTPPKTTLAKVLDGSLSGYSVEPVLYSVNGTDMTGEIQHIRLSAKDGEYVECELSYKNSGSVHYWMFKTDGTKQKDKAFSGRLHDISMEADDWGYYDDKASGSFEYDPETGTETVNITFHLHKSEYRYTIRWRGIQ
;
A
#
# COMPACT_ATOMS: atom_id res chain seq x y z
N MET A 1 15.21 -25.41 -56.03
CA MET A 1 15.30 -25.25 -54.56
C MET A 1 13.96 -24.68 -54.09
N LYS A 2 13.13 -25.49 -53.42
CA LYS A 2 11.85 -25.06 -52.83
C LYS A 2 12.13 -24.54 -51.42
N ILE A 3 11.57 -23.39 -51.07
CA ILE A 3 11.38 -23.00 -49.67
C ILE A 3 9.89 -22.70 -49.51
N ASP A 4 9.34 -23.37 -48.51
CA ASP A 4 7.93 -23.56 -48.18
C ASP A 4 7.35 -22.33 -47.47
N LEU A 5 6.04 -22.13 -47.60
CA LEU A 5 5.30 -20.97 -47.11
C LEU A 5 4.32 -21.46 -46.04
N LYS A 6 4.61 -21.21 -44.76
CA LYS A 6 3.62 -21.33 -43.67
C LYS A 6 4.11 -20.66 -42.38
N THR A 7 3.15 -19.97 -41.73
CA THR A 7 3.09 -19.65 -40.28
C THR A 7 4.10 -18.60 -39.77
N THR A 8 3.76 -17.48 -39.12
CA THR A 8 2.54 -17.03 -38.43
C THR A 8 2.68 -15.51 -38.14
N THR A 9 1.65 -14.76 -38.49
CA THR A 9 1.09 -13.56 -37.82
C THR A 9 1.96 -12.88 -36.74
N PHE A 10 2.62 -11.77 -37.10
CA PHE A 10 3.21 -10.86 -36.11
C PHE A 10 2.33 -9.62 -35.92
N VAL A 11 1.47 -9.72 -34.91
CA VAL A 11 1.15 -8.67 -33.94
C VAL A 11 0.54 -7.38 -34.49
N SER A 12 -0.79 -7.40 -34.66
CA SER A 12 -1.64 -6.22 -34.55
C SER A 12 -1.71 -5.78 -33.08
N LEU A 13 -0.84 -4.87 -32.65
CA LEU A 13 -0.89 -4.23 -31.33
C LEU A 13 -1.04 -2.72 -31.49
N PHE A 14 -2.26 -2.28 -31.74
CA PHE A 14 -2.71 -0.91 -31.48
C PHE A 14 -4.13 -1.00 -30.93
N PHE A 15 -4.24 -1.60 -29.74
CA PHE A 15 -5.47 -1.54 -28.95
C PHE A 15 -5.37 -0.37 -27.98
N MET A 16 -6.35 0.53 -28.14
CA MET A 16 -6.91 1.45 -27.17
C MET A 16 -6.07 2.64 -26.70
N LEU A 17 -6.31 3.73 -27.45
CA LEU A 17 -6.60 5.07 -26.94
C LEU A 17 -7.00 5.09 -25.45
N ASN A 18 -6.16 5.81 -24.71
CA ASN A 18 -6.35 6.37 -23.38
C ASN A 18 -7.80 6.81 -23.08
N ILE A 19 -8.50 6.05 -22.23
CA ILE A 19 -9.55 6.61 -21.39
C ILE A 19 -8.83 7.28 -20.22
N LEU A 20 -8.48 8.56 -20.38
CA LEU A 20 -8.20 9.45 -19.26
C LEU A 20 -9.53 9.77 -18.58
N GLY A 21 -10.08 8.78 -17.86
CA GLY A 21 -11.04 9.05 -16.81
C GLY A 21 -10.27 9.48 -15.58
N SER A 22 -10.70 10.54 -14.89
CA SER A 22 -10.31 10.77 -13.50
C SER A 22 -10.92 9.64 -12.65
N CYS A 23 -10.35 8.45 -12.74
CA CYS A 23 -10.70 7.34 -11.89
C CYS A 23 -10.06 7.65 -10.54
N THR A 24 -10.83 8.27 -9.64
CA THR A 24 -10.60 8.09 -8.21
C THR A 24 -10.46 6.58 -8.02
N PRO A 25 -9.30 6.10 -7.57
CA PRO A 25 -9.07 4.67 -7.54
C PRO A 25 -10.11 4.01 -6.64
N PRO A 26 -10.57 2.78 -6.95
CA PRO A 26 -11.60 2.13 -6.15
C PRO A 26 -11.16 2.08 -4.68
N LYS A 27 -12.10 2.26 -3.76
CA LYS A 27 -11.84 2.08 -2.32
C LYS A 27 -11.78 0.56 -2.04
N THR A 28 -10.82 0.10 -1.25
CA THR A 28 -10.54 -1.35 -1.04
C THR A 28 -10.04 -1.66 0.37
N THR A 29 -9.75 -2.93 0.66
CA THR A 29 -9.06 -3.42 1.87
C THR A 29 -7.64 -3.89 1.56
N LEU A 30 -6.73 -3.86 2.54
CA LEU A 30 -5.38 -4.42 2.44
C LEU A 30 -5.43 -5.90 2.05
N ALA A 31 -6.39 -6.64 2.58
CA ALA A 31 -6.59 -8.05 2.19
C ALA A 31 -6.84 -8.23 0.68
N LYS A 32 -7.61 -7.33 0.05
CA LYS A 32 -7.83 -7.36 -1.42
C LYS A 32 -6.57 -6.94 -2.21
N VAL A 33 -5.78 -6.02 -1.67
CA VAL A 33 -4.47 -5.63 -2.26
C VAL A 33 -3.52 -6.84 -2.27
N LEU A 34 -3.43 -7.56 -1.15
CA LEU A 34 -2.59 -8.76 -1.01
C LEU A 34 -3.04 -9.93 -1.90
N ASP A 35 -4.35 -10.07 -2.14
CA ASP A 35 -4.89 -11.09 -3.05
C ASP A 35 -4.55 -10.80 -4.55
N GLY A 36 -3.74 -9.78 -4.86
CA GLY A 36 -3.23 -9.48 -6.20
C GLY A 36 -4.29 -8.98 -7.18
N SER A 37 -5.46 -8.56 -6.66
CA SER A 37 -6.66 -8.41 -7.47
C SER A 37 -6.74 -7.10 -8.27
N LEU A 38 -6.10 -6.00 -7.84
CA LEU A 38 -5.85 -4.78 -8.66
C LEU A 38 -4.63 -4.00 -8.09
N SER A 39 -4.04 -3.10 -8.89
CA SER A 39 -2.99 -2.17 -8.45
C SER A 39 -3.51 -0.74 -8.30
N GLY A 40 -3.15 -0.07 -7.20
CA GLY A 40 -3.37 1.37 -6.98
C GLY A 40 -4.77 1.71 -6.47
N TYR A 41 -5.01 1.52 -5.19
CA TYR A 41 -6.29 1.85 -4.55
C TYR A 41 -6.15 3.05 -3.61
N SER A 42 -7.13 3.95 -3.56
CA SER A 42 -7.14 5.05 -2.61
C SER A 42 -8.02 4.68 -1.42
N VAL A 43 -7.52 4.93 -0.22
CA VAL A 43 -8.26 4.73 1.02
C VAL A 43 -8.46 6.06 1.72
N GLU A 44 -9.55 6.16 2.47
CA GLU A 44 -9.86 7.37 3.23
C GLU A 44 -9.13 7.28 4.58
N PRO A 45 -8.21 8.23 4.88
CA PRO A 45 -7.50 8.24 6.14
C PRO A 45 -8.50 8.47 7.28
N VAL A 46 -8.43 7.63 8.30
CA VAL A 46 -9.22 7.77 9.54
C VAL A 46 -8.34 8.35 10.64
N LEU A 47 -7.10 7.90 10.72
CA LEU A 47 -6.11 8.40 11.67
C LEU A 47 -4.71 8.18 11.13
N TYR A 48 -3.84 9.17 11.25
CA TYR A 48 -2.41 8.98 11.17
C TYR A 48 -1.76 9.62 12.40
N SER A 49 -0.90 8.90 13.12
CA SER A 49 -0.17 9.46 14.25
C SER A 49 1.29 9.05 14.28
N VAL A 50 2.13 9.94 14.83
CA VAL A 50 3.55 9.72 15.07
C VAL A 50 3.82 9.94 16.55
N ASN A 51 4.33 8.93 17.25
CA ASN A 51 4.58 8.95 18.69
C ASN A 51 3.35 9.39 19.51
N GLY A 52 2.15 9.02 19.04
CA GLY A 52 0.87 9.38 19.65
C GLY A 52 0.35 10.77 19.30
N THR A 53 1.10 11.58 18.57
CA THR A 53 0.64 12.87 18.05
C THR A 53 -0.18 12.65 16.78
N ASP A 54 -1.42 13.11 16.77
CA ASP A 54 -2.31 13.05 15.61
C ASP A 54 -1.83 14.01 14.50
N MET A 55 -1.56 13.46 13.31
CA MET A 55 -1.22 14.23 12.10
C MET A 55 -2.27 14.06 10.99
N THR A 56 -3.45 13.50 11.29
CA THR A 56 -4.50 13.21 10.29
C THR A 56 -4.90 14.45 9.50
N GLY A 57 -4.91 15.62 10.16
CA GLY A 57 -5.17 16.91 9.53
C GLY A 57 -4.22 17.24 8.38
N GLU A 58 -3.02 16.69 8.38
CA GLU A 58 -1.95 16.92 7.40
C GLU A 58 -1.98 15.92 6.23
N ILE A 59 -2.74 14.83 6.30
CA ILE A 59 -2.79 13.84 5.21
C ILE A 59 -3.81 14.26 4.15
N GLN A 60 -3.38 14.35 2.90
CA GLN A 60 -4.23 14.61 1.73
C GLN A 60 -4.79 13.30 1.16
N HIS A 61 -3.93 12.31 0.93
CA HIS A 61 -4.30 11.02 0.32
C HIS A 61 -3.46 9.87 0.87
N ILE A 62 -4.05 8.67 0.89
CA ILE A 62 -3.36 7.40 1.09
C ILE A 62 -3.65 6.50 -0.12
N ARG A 63 -2.60 5.90 -0.69
CA ARG A 63 -2.72 4.88 -1.74
C ARG A 63 -2.02 3.59 -1.33
N LEU A 64 -2.66 2.46 -1.60
CA LEU A 64 -2.13 1.12 -1.38
C LEU A 64 -1.88 0.41 -2.70
N SER A 65 -0.74 -0.29 -2.81
CA SER A 65 -0.44 -1.14 -3.95
C SER A 65 0.35 -2.39 -3.53
N ALA A 66 0.09 -3.50 -4.21
CA ALA A 66 0.93 -4.68 -4.11
C ALA A 66 2.15 -4.50 -5.04
N LYS A 67 3.35 -4.68 -4.50
CA LYS A 67 4.62 -4.64 -5.23
C LYS A 67 5.23 -6.05 -5.22
N ASP A 68 5.59 -6.52 -6.41
CA ASP A 68 6.20 -7.83 -6.64
C ASP A 68 5.41 -9.02 -6.07
N GLY A 69 4.10 -8.86 -5.85
CA GLY A 69 3.21 -9.89 -5.31
C GLY A 69 3.43 -10.24 -3.83
N GLU A 70 4.43 -9.64 -3.18
CA GLU A 70 4.81 -9.96 -1.79
C GLU A 70 4.79 -8.74 -0.86
N TYR A 71 5.07 -7.55 -1.40
CA TYR A 71 5.14 -6.32 -0.63
C TYR A 71 3.86 -5.50 -0.78
N VAL A 72 3.54 -4.75 0.28
CA VAL A 72 2.57 -3.68 0.24
C VAL A 72 3.33 -2.37 0.30
N GLU A 73 3.04 -1.48 -0.64
CA GLU A 73 3.45 -0.08 -0.59
C GLU A 73 2.25 0.78 -0.20
N CYS A 74 2.44 1.59 0.84
CA CYS A 74 1.52 2.61 1.33
C CYS A 74 2.12 4.00 1.05
N GLU A 75 1.55 4.69 0.07
CA GLU A 75 1.91 6.05 -0.32
C GLU A 75 1.04 7.04 0.46
N LEU A 76 1.67 7.96 1.19
CA LEU A 76 1.04 9.03 1.98
C LEU A 76 1.39 10.38 1.35
N SER A 77 0.39 11.12 0.90
CA SER A 77 0.58 12.50 0.40
C SER A 77 0.14 13.51 1.46
N TYR A 78 0.97 14.51 1.75
CA TYR A 78 0.69 15.51 2.77
C TYR A 78 0.14 16.82 2.17
N LYS A 79 -0.80 17.44 2.88
CA LYS A 79 -1.35 18.75 2.55
C LYS A 79 -0.25 19.80 2.68
N ASN A 80 -0.11 20.63 1.66
CA ASN A 80 0.72 21.83 1.65
C ASN A 80 2.25 21.62 1.72
N SER A 81 2.77 20.40 1.80
CA SER A 81 4.23 20.16 1.69
C SER A 81 4.65 19.73 0.28
N GLY A 82 3.74 19.11 -0.49
CA GLY A 82 4.10 18.43 -1.74
C GLY A 82 4.94 17.17 -1.53
N SER A 83 5.30 16.85 -0.28
CA SER A 83 6.05 15.66 0.09
C SER A 83 5.15 14.43 0.04
N VAL A 84 5.73 13.34 -0.44
CA VAL A 84 5.11 12.02 -0.47
C VAL A 84 6.01 11.05 0.28
N HIS A 85 5.43 10.32 1.22
CA HIS A 85 6.13 9.29 1.97
C HIS A 85 5.63 7.92 1.52
N TYR A 86 6.55 6.99 1.33
CA TYR A 86 6.27 5.62 0.96
C TYR A 86 6.66 4.71 2.11
N TRP A 87 5.72 3.94 2.62
CA TRP A 87 5.97 2.85 3.54
C TRP A 87 5.87 1.54 2.77
N MET A 88 6.91 0.71 2.82
CA MET A 88 6.86 -0.63 2.25
C MET A 88 7.01 -1.66 3.36
N PHE A 89 6.22 -2.73 3.29
CA PHE A 89 6.32 -3.84 4.23
C PHE A 89 5.77 -5.14 3.63
N LYS A 90 6.28 -6.25 4.15
CA LYS A 90 5.70 -7.59 4.02
C LYS A 90 4.77 -7.87 5.19
N THR A 91 3.80 -8.75 5.00
CA THR A 91 2.94 -9.24 6.09
C THR A 91 2.80 -10.74 6.04
N ASP A 92 2.87 -11.40 7.19
CA ASP A 92 2.55 -12.82 7.35
C ASP A 92 1.07 -13.06 7.68
N GLY A 93 0.27 -11.99 7.62
CA GLY A 93 -1.15 -12.03 7.96
C GLY A 93 -1.89 -13.08 7.14
N THR A 94 -2.72 -13.86 7.82
CA THR A 94 -3.62 -14.83 7.20
C THR A 94 -5.06 -14.47 7.51
N LYS A 95 -5.98 -14.79 6.60
CA LYS A 95 -7.42 -14.66 6.84
C LYS A 95 -7.79 -15.55 8.03
N GLN A 96 -8.09 -14.95 9.19
CA GLN A 96 -8.59 -15.73 10.32
C GLN A 96 -10.08 -16.03 10.13
N LYS A 97 -10.49 -17.18 10.68
CA LYS A 97 -11.91 -17.53 10.85
C LYS A 97 -12.53 -16.38 11.68
N ASP A 98 -13.60 -15.76 11.19
CA ASP A 98 -14.29 -14.59 11.79
C ASP A 98 -13.91 -13.20 11.22
N LYS A 99 -13.27 -13.16 10.05
CA LYS A 99 -12.97 -11.94 9.27
C LYS A 99 -11.97 -10.98 9.89
N ALA A 100 -11.48 -11.19 11.12
CA ALA A 100 -10.33 -10.46 11.63
C ALA A 100 -9.07 -10.84 10.83
N PHE A 101 -8.53 -9.92 10.04
CA PHE A 101 -7.22 -10.12 9.40
C PHE A 101 -6.20 -9.44 10.31
N SER A 102 -5.25 -10.21 10.84
CA SER A 102 -4.13 -9.67 11.61
C SER A 102 -2.86 -10.41 11.28
N GLY A 103 -1.73 -9.70 11.38
CA GLY A 103 -0.42 -10.22 11.02
C GLY A 103 0.69 -9.35 11.53
N ARG A 104 1.90 -9.90 11.52
CA ARG A 104 3.13 -9.14 11.76
C ARG A 104 3.63 -8.57 10.44
N LEU A 105 4.21 -7.38 10.54
CA LEU A 105 4.88 -6.73 9.43
C LEU A 105 6.38 -7.00 9.51
N HIS A 106 6.98 -7.27 8.35
CA HIS A 106 8.40 -7.59 8.17
C HIS A 106 8.97 -6.76 7.01
N ASP A 107 10.29 -6.72 6.89
CA ASP A 107 11.00 -6.00 5.81
C ASP A 107 10.48 -4.58 5.59
N ILE A 108 10.39 -3.82 6.69
CA ILE A 108 9.76 -2.50 6.69
C ILE A 108 10.76 -1.44 6.27
N SER A 109 10.42 -0.64 5.27
CA SER A 109 11.17 0.55 4.88
C SER A 109 10.27 1.78 4.81
N MET A 110 10.91 2.94 4.90
CA MET A 110 10.28 4.23 4.67
C MET A 110 11.14 5.02 3.69
N GLU A 111 10.51 5.56 2.66
CA GLU A 111 11.13 6.50 1.72
C GLU A 111 10.37 7.81 1.75
N ALA A 112 11.07 8.94 1.68
CA ALA A 112 10.48 10.25 1.51
C ALA A 112 11.40 11.10 0.63
N ASP A 113 10.81 11.80 -0.34
CA ASP A 113 11.54 12.65 -1.29
C ASP A 113 12.72 11.88 -1.96
N ASP A 114 13.97 12.21 -1.61
CA ASP A 114 15.21 11.63 -2.18
C ASP A 114 15.97 10.72 -1.21
N TRP A 115 15.36 10.29 -0.10
CA TRP A 115 16.01 9.43 0.88
C TRP A 115 15.15 8.21 1.24
N GLY A 116 15.81 7.06 1.30
CA GLY A 116 15.24 5.81 1.79
C GLY A 116 15.93 5.39 3.08
N TYR A 117 15.15 4.91 4.03
CA TYR A 117 15.66 4.29 5.25
C TYR A 117 15.12 2.87 5.39
N TYR A 118 16.05 1.96 5.63
CA TYR A 118 15.77 0.58 5.99
C TYR A 118 16.20 0.36 7.43
N ASP A 119 15.27 -0.11 8.26
CA ASP A 119 15.51 -0.45 9.66
C ASP A 119 15.41 -1.97 9.83
N ASP A 120 16.53 -2.64 10.12
CA ASP A 120 16.57 -4.08 10.36
C ASP A 120 15.86 -4.49 11.66
N LYS A 121 15.55 -3.52 12.53
CA LYS A 121 14.82 -3.70 13.80
C LYS A 121 13.38 -3.20 13.72
N ALA A 122 12.94 -2.71 12.55
CA ALA A 122 11.56 -2.28 12.42
C ALA A 122 10.63 -3.46 12.62
N SER A 123 9.52 -3.19 13.28
CA SER A 123 8.49 -4.17 13.53
C SER A 123 7.14 -3.51 13.38
N GLY A 124 6.13 -4.30 13.02
CA GLY A 124 4.79 -3.76 12.91
C GLY A 124 3.73 -4.83 13.04
N SER A 125 2.50 -4.36 13.13
CA SER A 125 1.32 -5.19 13.08
C SER A 125 0.29 -4.58 12.15
N PHE A 126 -0.54 -5.45 11.61
CA PHE A 126 -1.75 -5.07 10.93
C PHE A 126 -2.95 -5.69 11.65
N GLU A 127 -4.05 -4.95 11.73
CA GLU A 127 -5.33 -5.40 12.25
C GLU A 127 -6.49 -4.85 11.40
N TYR A 128 -7.50 -5.68 11.14
CA TYR A 128 -8.76 -5.30 10.53
C TYR A 128 -9.92 -5.49 11.50
N ASP A 129 -10.69 -4.43 11.71
CA ASP A 129 -11.92 -4.40 12.49
C ASP A 129 -13.14 -4.59 11.55
N PRO A 130 -13.84 -5.74 11.61
CA PRO A 130 -14.99 -6.02 10.76
C PRO A 130 -16.25 -5.22 11.14
N GLU A 131 -16.36 -4.68 12.35
CA GLU A 131 -17.52 -3.88 12.76
C GLU A 131 -17.47 -2.48 12.14
N THR A 132 -16.29 -1.86 12.16
CA THR A 132 -16.10 -0.50 11.62
C THR A 132 -15.58 -0.48 10.18
N GLY A 133 -15.12 -1.63 9.67
CA GLY A 133 -14.42 -1.72 8.39
C GLY A 133 -13.05 -1.03 8.41
N THR A 134 -12.50 -0.76 9.60
CA THR A 134 -11.24 -0.02 9.76
C THR A 134 -10.05 -0.99 9.69
N GLU A 135 -9.05 -0.60 8.94
CA GLU A 135 -7.76 -1.26 8.87
C GLU A 135 -6.73 -0.39 9.58
N THR A 136 -5.91 -1.01 10.42
CA THR A 136 -4.89 -0.34 11.23
C THR A 136 -3.54 -0.99 10.98
N VAL A 137 -2.55 -0.19 10.62
CA VAL A 137 -1.14 -0.55 10.59
C VAL A 137 -0.43 0.19 11.72
N ASN A 138 0.27 -0.57 12.55
CA ASN A 138 1.20 -0.03 13.54
C ASN A 138 2.62 -0.38 13.12
N ILE A 139 3.52 0.59 13.11
CA ILE A 139 4.94 0.41 12.78
C ILE A 139 5.78 1.07 13.87
N THR A 140 6.70 0.32 14.44
CA THR A 140 7.80 0.84 15.25
C THR A 140 9.05 0.82 14.39
N PHE A 141 9.68 1.98 14.24
CA PHE A 141 10.80 2.23 13.35
C PHE A 141 11.87 3.04 14.06
N HIS A 142 13.14 2.72 13.83
CA HIS A 142 14.26 3.39 14.47
C HIS A 142 14.98 4.25 13.44
N LEU A 143 15.13 5.54 13.71
CA LEU A 143 15.95 6.43 12.90
C LEU A 143 17.09 6.95 13.79
N HIS A 144 18.31 6.56 13.45
CA HIS A 144 19.51 6.79 14.25
C HIS A 144 19.42 6.20 15.68
N LYS A 145 19.23 7.07 16.69
CA LYS A 145 19.11 6.68 18.12
C LYS A 145 17.69 6.85 18.65
N SER A 146 16.75 7.18 17.79
CA SER A 146 15.38 7.52 18.15
C SER A 146 14.43 6.43 17.65
N GLU A 147 13.50 6.02 18.50
CA GLU A 147 12.37 5.16 18.15
C GLU A 147 11.17 6.03 17.77
N TYR A 148 10.50 5.65 16.70
CA TYR A 148 9.29 6.28 16.19
C TYR A 148 8.18 5.24 16.08
N ARG A 149 7.00 5.60 16.55
CA ARG A 149 5.80 4.77 16.48
C ARG A 149 4.78 5.42 15.58
N TYR A 150 4.49 4.76 14.47
CA TYR A 150 3.52 5.18 13.49
C TYR A 150 2.26 4.35 13.62
N THR A 151 1.10 5.01 13.66
CA THR A 151 -0.20 4.35 13.53
C THR A 151 -0.90 4.94 12.32
N ILE A 152 -1.20 4.10 11.34
CA ILE A 152 -1.90 4.48 10.11
C ILE A 152 -3.23 3.72 10.11
N ARG A 153 -4.35 4.43 10.09
CA ARG A 153 -5.70 3.86 10.02
C ARG A 153 -6.44 4.39 8.82
N TRP A 154 -7.14 3.50 8.14
CA TRP A 154 -8.02 3.86 7.04
C TRP A 154 -9.27 2.99 7.06
N ARG A 155 -10.33 3.46 6.40
CA ARG A 155 -11.55 2.67 6.24
C ARG A 155 -11.49 1.91 4.93
N GLY A 156 -11.46 0.58 5.01
CA GLY A 156 -11.66 -0.28 3.85
C GLY A 156 -13.14 -0.30 3.46
N ILE A 157 -13.45 -0.18 2.17
CA ILE A 157 -14.83 -0.36 1.69
C ILE A 157 -14.95 -1.76 1.09
N GLN A 158 -15.92 -2.53 1.60
CA GLN A 158 -16.22 -3.89 1.14
C GLN A 158 -16.83 -3.91 -0.25
#